data_AF-A0A7S3QGI1-F1
#
_entry.id   AF-A0A7S3QGI1-F1
#
_cell.length_a   1.000
_cell.length_b   1.000
_cell.length_c   1.000
_cell.angle_alpha   90.00
_cell.angle_beta   90.00
_cell.angle_gamma   90.00
#
_symmetry.space_group_name_H-M   'P 1'
#
loop_
_entity.id
_entity.type
_entity.pdbx_description
1 polymer ?
#
loop_
_entity_poly.entity_id
_entity_poly.type
_entity_poly.pdbx_seq_one_letter_code
_entity_poly.pdbx_strand_id
1 'polypeptide(L)'
;MKAGMKYYPERLGFLFCKKKGMTACKRAFDKIGVDIAMNIIRRCIPPSDNHPILHHAIRHAPDLENDIGQYYPDAVFLRDTNGHTLLQLKFYMNLRRGKKTFKKDCSFFISATDNQVNTMHPGTGLYPFMLAAVGNKSDL
;
A
#
# COMPACT_ATOMS: atom_id res chain seq x y z
N MET A 1 15.78 -4.17 -14.95
CA MET A 1 14.92 -3.72 -13.82
C MET A 1 15.36 -2.36 -13.29
N LYS A 2 16.60 -2.19 -12.82
CA LYS A 2 17.13 -0.92 -12.28
C LYS A 2 16.88 0.32 -13.17
N ALA A 3 17.24 0.26 -14.46
CA ALA A 3 16.98 1.37 -15.38
C ALA A 3 15.48 1.66 -15.55
N GLY A 4 14.64 0.62 -15.64
CA GLY A 4 13.19 0.77 -15.72
C GLY A 4 12.58 1.42 -14.48
N MET A 5 13.06 1.08 -13.28
CA MET A 5 12.56 1.69 -12.03
C MET A 5 13.04 3.12 -11.83
N LYS A 6 14.21 3.47 -12.38
CA LYS A 6 14.73 4.85 -12.38
C LYS A 6 13.90 5.77 -13.29
N TYR A 7 13.54 5.32 -14.49
CA TYR A 7 12.87 6.16 -15.48
C TYR A 7 11.35 6.03 -15.48
N TYR A 8 10.81 4.94 -14.94
CA TYR A 8 9.37 4.65 -14.90
C TYR A 8 8.95 4.16 -13.51
N PRO A 9 9.09 4.99 -12.47
CA PRO A 9 8.74 4.62 -11.09
C PRO A 9 7.27 4.19 -10.94
N GLU A 10 6.36 4.69 -11.76
CA GLU A 10 4.94 4.32 -11.79
C GLU A 10 4.71 2.86 -12.21
N ARG A 11 5.66 2.28 -12.95
CA ARG A 11 5.62 0.87 -13.40
C ARG A 11 6.01 -0.12 -12.30
N LEU A 12 6.45 0.38 -11.15
CA LEU A 12 6.76 -0.43 -9.98
C LEU A 12 5.55 -1.24 -9.50
N GLY A 13 4.34 -0.71 -9.70
CA GLY A 13 3.09 -1.44 -9.46
C GLY A 13 2.99 -2.79 -10.18
N PHE A 14 3.68 -3.00 -11.31
CA PHE A 14 3.62 -4.26 -12.05
C PHE A 14 4.19 -5.46 -11.28
N LEU A 15 5.06 -5.24 -10.29
CA LEU A 15 5.52 -6.31 -9.41
C LEU A 15 4.37 -6.97 -8.64
N PHE A 16 3.34 -6.17 -8.33
CA PHE A 16 2.22 -6.54 -7.48
C PHE A 16 0.93 -6.76 -8.26
N CYS A 17 0.85 -6.33 -9.52
CA CYS A 17 -0.27 -6.66 -10.40
C CYS A 17 -0.34 -8.18 -10.67
N LYS A 18 -1.53 -8.77 -10.49
CA LYS A 18 -1.76 -10.19 -10.76
C LYS A 18 -1.86 -10.43 -12.26
N LYS A 19 -1.09 -11.39 -12.77
CA LYS A 19 -1.22 -11.92 -14.12
C LYS A 19 -1.38 -13.44 -14.03
N LYS A 20 -2.50 -13.98 -14.49
CA LYS A 20 -2.89 -15.39 -14.27
C LYS A 20 -2.93 -15.76 -12.77
N GLY A 21 -3.63 -14.94 -11.98
CA GLY A 21 -3.85 -15.18 -10.53
C GLY A 21 -2.68 -14.85 -9.59
N MET A 22 -1.46 -14.69 -10.10
CA MET A 22 -0.26 -14.51 -9.29
C MET A 22 0.53 -13.25 -9.67
N THR A 23 1.18 -12.63 -8.69
CA THR A 23 2.03 -11.45 -8.89
C THR A 23 3.43 -11.88 -9.34
N ALA A 24 4.16 -10.98 -10.00
CA ALA A 24 5.56 -11.25 -10.34
C ALA A 24 6.42 -11.41 -9.09
N CYS A 25 6.11 -10.66 -8.02
CA CYS A 25 6.78 -10.75 -6.74
C CYS A 25 6.59 -12.13 -6.08
N LYS A 26 5.35 -12.65 -6.03
CA LYS A 26 5.05 -13.97 -5.46
C LYS A 26 5.72 -15.10 -6.23
N ARG A 27 5.75 -15.03 -7.56
CA ARG A 27 6.52 -15.97 -8.39
C ARG A 27 8.02 -15.97 -8.07
N ALA A 28 8.59 -14.80 -7.77
CA ALA A 28 9.97 -14.72 -7.36
C ALA A 28 10.17 -15.36 -5.98
N PHE A 29 9.27 -15.09 -5.03
CA PHE A 29 9.32 -15.70 -3.70
C PHE A 29 9.26 -17.23 -3.78
N ASP A 30 8.34 -17.78 -4.57
CA ASP A 30 8.20 -19.23 -4.75
C ASP A 30 9.43 -19.87 -5.42
N LYS A 31 10.12 -19.13 -6.30
CA LYS A 31 11.23 -19.68 -7.09
C LYS A 31 12.59 -19.62 -6.39
N ILE A 32 12.87 -18.53 -5.68
CA ILE A 32 14.20 -18.25 -5.13
C ILE A 32 14.17 -17.91 -3.62
N GLY A 33 13.01 -17.97 -2.98
CA GLY A 33 12.84 -17.58 -1.58
C GLY A 33 12.65 -16.07 -1.39
N VAL A 34 11.98 -15.71 -0.30
CA VAL A 34 11.64 -14.32 0.03
C VAL A 34 12.89 -13.47 0.22
N ASP A 35 13.86 -13.92 1.02
CA ASP A 35 15.08 -13.15 1.33
C ASP A 35 15.90 -12.81 0.09
N ILE A 36 16.14 -13.80 -0.78
CA ILE A 36 16.95 -13.60 -1.98
C ILE A 36 16.20 -12.69 -2.96
N ALA A 37 14.90 -12.93 -3.16
CA ALA A 37 14.07 -12.07 -4.00
C ALA A 37 14.07 -10.62 -3.50
N MET A 38 13.90 -10.40 -2.20
CA MET A 38 13.84 -9.07 -1.61
C MET A 38 15.18 -8.36 -1.65
N ASN A 39 16.30 -9.08 -1.48
CA ASN A 39 17.63 -8.52 -1.71
C ASN A 39 17.82 -8.05 -3.16
N ILE A 40 17.33 -8.81 -4.16
CA ILE A 40 17.38 -8.39 -5.57
C ILE A 40 16.51 -7.15 -5.81
N ILE A 41 15.29 -7.13 -5.26
CA ILE A 41 14.36 -6.01 -5.39
C ILE A 41 14.98 -4.75 -4.76
N ARG A 42 15.55 -4.82 -3.55
CA ARG A 42 16.21 -3.70 -2.86
C ARG A 42 17.39 -3.13 -3.64
N ARG A 43 18.14 -3.95 -4.37
CA ARG A 43 19.23 -3.46 -5.25
C ARG A 43 18.71 -2.68 -6.45
N CYS A 44 17.46 -2.92 -6.85
CA CYS A 44 16.80 -2.24 -7.96
C CYS A 44 15.95 -1.04 -7.52
N ILE A 45 15.41 -1.10 -6.31
CA ILE A 45 14.54 -0.10 -5.67
C ILE A 45 15.09 0.07 -4.25
N PRO A 46 16.14 0.87 -4.05
CA PRO A 46 16.70 1.07 -2.72
C PRO A 46 15.70 1.83 -1.83
N PRO A 47 15.70 1.56 -0.50
CA PRO A 47 15.08 2.45 0.47
C PRO A 47 15.57 3.89 0.27
N SER A 48 14.71 4.89 0.47
CA SER A 48 14.90 6.34 0.21
C SER A 48 14.60 6.92 -1.17
N ASP A 49 14.38 6.13 -2.24
CA ASP A 49 14.21 6.69 -3.60
C ASP A 49 12.82 7.33 -3.89
N ASN A 50 12.05 7.77 -2.88
CA ASN A 50 10.66 8.25 -3.03
C ASN A 50 9.70 7.26 -3.72
N HIS A 51 10.09 6.01 -3.95
CA HIS A 51 9.22 5.00 -4.55
C HIS A 51 8.25 4.45 -3.51
N PRO A 52 6.93 4.60 -3.69
CA PRO A 52 5.94 4.14 -2.73
C PRO A 52 5.68 2.62 -2.90
N ILE A 53 6.72 1.78 -2.83
CA ILE A 53 6.63 0.33 -3.06
C ILE A 53 5.60 -0.35 -2.18
N LEU A 54 5.57 0.02 -0.90
CA LEU A 54 4.61 -0.52 0.07
C LEU A 54 3.17 -0.12 -0.27
N HIS A 55 2.96 1.06 -0.85
CA HIS A 55 1.64 1.49 -1.32
C HIS A 55 1.16 0.61 -2.49
N HIS A 56 2.04 0.30 -3.43
CA HIS A 56 1.72 -0.61 -4.53
C HIS A 56 1.42 -2.03 -4.05
N ALA A 57 2.16 -2.54 -3.07
CA ALA A 57 1.89 -3.83 -2.44
C ALA A 57 0.47 -3.84 -1.83
N ILE A 58 0.12 -2.87 -0.99
CA ILE A 58 -1.21 -2.79 -0.35
C ILE A 58 -2.35 -2.70 -1.37
N ARG A 59 -2.13 -1.92 -2.45
CA ARG A 59 -3.12 -1.71 -3.51
C ARG A 59 -3.38 -2.97 -4.33
N HIS A 60 -2.35 -3.73 -4.70
CA HIS A 60 -2.48 -4.82 -5.67
C HIS A 60 -2.29 -6.22 -5.08
N ALA A 61 -1.55 -6.36 -3.99
CA ALA A 61 -1.14 -7.61 -3.35
C ALA A 61 -1.05 -7.45 -1.82
N PRO A 62 -2.17 -7.17 -1.12
CA PRO A 62 -2.18 -6.88 0.32
C PRO A 62 -1.69 -8.05 1.17
N ASP A 63 -1.74 -9.29 0.65
CA ASP A 63 -1.19 -10.47 1.31
C ASP A 63 0.34 -10.41 1.45
N LEU A 64 1.02 -9.60 0.64
CA LEU A 64 2.47 -9.40 0.68
C LEU A 64 2.88 -8.20 1.54
N GLU A 65 1.95 -7.52 2.22
CA GLU A 65 2.26 -6.30 2.98
C GLU A 65 3.37 -6.52 4.00
N ASN A 66 3.29 -7.58 4.80
CA ASN A 66 4.29 -7.88 5.82
C ASN A 66 5.62 -8.31 5.19
N ASP A 67 5.56 -9.15 4.14
CA ASP A 67 6.76 -9.63 3.44
C ASP A 67 7.56 -8.48 2.84
N ILE A 68 6.89 -7.45 2.32
CA ILE A 68 7.54 -6.26 1.77
C ILE A 68 7.94 -5.27 2.86
N GLY A 69 7.04 -5.03 3.83
CA GLY A 69 7.19 -3.99 4.86
C GLY A 69 8.46 -4.14 5.69
N GLN A 70 8.84 -5.37 6.05
CA GLN A 70 10.06 -5.63 6.81
C GLN A 70 11.35 -5.19 6.08
N TYR A 71 11.33 -5.12 4.74
CA TYR A 71 12.47 -4.68 3.93
C TYR A 71 12.38 -3.21 3.50
N TYR A 72 11.26 -2.52 3.76
CA TYR A 72 11.05 -1.10 3.42
C TYR A 72 10.33 -0.35 4.56
N PRO A 73 10.94 -0.28 5.76
CA PRO A 73 10.30 0.38 6.91
C PRO A 73 10.13 1.89 6.70
N ASP A 74 11.02 2.51 5.93
CA ASP A 74 10.97 3.93 5.54
C ASP A 74 9.79 4.28 4.64
N ALA A 75 9.31 3.31 3.84
CA ALA A 75 8.19 3.51 2.92
C ALA A 75 6.86 3.80 3.62
N VAL A 76 6.77 3.61 4.94
CA VAL A 76 5.62 3.98 5.77
C VAL A 76 5.41 5.50 5.83
N PHE A 77 6.50 6.27 5.73
CA PHE A 77 6.45 7.74 5.79
C PHE A 77 6.27 8.40 4.41
N LEU A 78 6.39 7.62 3.34
CA LEU A 78 6.19 8.11 1.98
C LEU A 78 4.70 8.34 1.69
N ARG A 79 4.45 9.17 0.67
CA ARG A 79 3.13 9.32 0.06
C ARG A 79 3.12 8.63 -1.30
N ASP A 80 1.98 8.09 -1.70
CA ASP A 80 1.82 7.60 -3.07
C ASP A 80 1.77 8.74 -4.10
N THR A 81 1.73 8.39 -5.38
CA THR A 81 1.65 9.36 -6.49
C THR A 81 0.43 10.29 -6.43
N ASN A 82 -0.60 9.91 -5.66
CA ASN A 82 -1.82 10.69 -5.48
C ASN A 82 -1.82 11.43 -4.13
N GLY A 83 -0.69 11.42 -3.40
CA GLY A 83 -0.53 12.10 -2.12
C GLY A 83 -1.06 11.34 -0.90
N HIS A 84 -1.55 10.11 -1.05
CA HIS A 84 -2.08 9.34 0.07
C HIS A 84 -0.95 8.91 1.00
N THR A 85 -1.17 9.00 2.31
CA THR A 85 -0.35 8.26 3.27
C THR A 85 -0.65 6.77 3.17
N LEU A 86 0.26 5.94 3.69
CA LEU A 86 0.06 4.50 3.72
C LEU A 86 -1.23 4.11 4.45
N LEU A 87 -1.52 4.77 5.58
CA LEU A 87 -2.74 4.55 6.37
C LEU A 87 -4.00 4.88 5.57
N GLN A 88 -4.03 6.03 4.89
CA GLN A 88 -5.16 6.43 4.05
C GLN A 88 -5.38 5.42 2.92
N LEU A 89 -4.31 4.93 2.29
CA LEU A 89 -4.42 3.93 1.24
C LEU A 89 -4.95 2.59 1.77
N LYS A 90 -4.41 2.11 2.91
CA LYS A 90 -4.92 0.89 3.57
C LYS A 90 -6.41 1.02 3.84
N PHE A 91 -6.80 2.16 4.39
CA PHE A 91 -8.19 2.45 4.71
C PHE A 91 -9.09 2.40 3.47
N TYR A 92 -8.75 3.17 2.43
CA TYR A 92 -9.50 3.22 1.19
C TYR A 92 -9.59 1.85 0.50
N MET A 93 -8.51 1.07 0.49
CA MET A 93 -8.51 -0.28 -0.06
C MET A 93 -9.37 -1.25 0.76
N ASN A 94 -9.41 -1.10 2.09
CA ASN A 94 -10.26 -1.91 2.95
C ASN A 94 -11.74 -1.60 2.75
N LEU A 95 -12.10 -0.33 2.58
CA LEU A 95 -13.45 0.10 2.20
C LEU A 95 -13.86 -0.48 0.85
N ARG A 96 -13.06 -0.25 -0.21
CA ARG A 96 -13.36 -0.75 -1.57
C ARG A 96 -13.52 -2.25 -1.64
N ARG A 97 -12.75 -3.00 -0.83
CA ARG A 97 -12.81 -4.47 -0.80
C ARG A 97 -13.94 -4.99 0.09
N GLY A 98 -14.73 -4.13 0.72
CA GLY A 98 -15.80 -4.50 1.67
C GLY A 98 -15.30 -5.22 2.92
N LYS A 99 -13.98 -5.20 3.18
CA LYS A 99 -13.36 -6.02 4.22
C LYS A 99 -13.47 -5.40 5.61
N LYS A 100 -13.48 -4.06 5.73
CA LYS A 100 -13.46 -3.37 7.02
C LYS A 100 -14.27 -2.08 6.96
N THR A 101 -15.25 -1.96 7.85
CA THR A 101 -15.98 -0.71 8.16
C THR A 101 -15.54 -0.21 9.53
N PHE A 102 -15.81 1.05 9.88
CA PHE A 102 -15.54 1.57 11.23
C PHE A 102 -16.13 0.65 12.33
N LYS A 103 -17.33 0.12 12.09
CA LYS A 103 -18.02 -0.81 13.00
C LYS A 103 -17.29 -2.16 13.17
N LYS A 104 -16.56 -2.61 12.15
CA LYS A 104 -15.86 -3.91 12.15
C LYS A 104 -14.39 -3.81 12.59
N ASP A 105 -13.78 -2.63 12.51
CA ASP A 105 -12.35 -2.45 12.76
C ASP A 105 -12.04 -1.05 13.32
N CYS A 106 -12.66 -0.71 14.45
CA CYS A 106 -12.45 0.57 15.11
C CYS A 106 -11.01 0.73 15.64
N SER A 107 -10.32 -0.37 15.96
CA SER A 107 -8.93 -0.36 16.45
C SER A 107 -7.96 0.24 15.44
N PHE A 108 -8.22 0.08 14.14
CA PHE A 108 -7.45 0.75 13.09
C PHE A 108 -7.49 2.29 13.20
N PHE A 109 -8.61 2.86 13.66
CA PHE A 109 -8.74 4.31 13.85
C PHE A 109 -8.17 4.75 15.20
N ILE A 110 -8.40 3.95 16.24
CA ILE A 110 -7.89 4.23 17.58
C ILE A 110 -6.35 4.20 17.60
N SER A 111 -5.74 3.34 16.78
CA SER A 111 -4.28 3.23 16.66
C SER A 111 -3.66 4.27 15.72
N ALA A 112 -4.46 5.08 15.03
CA ALA A 112 -3.95 6.15 14.19
C ALA A 112 -3.46 7.32 15.05
N THR A 113 -2.33 7.92 14.67
CA THR A 113 -1.83 9.12 15.37
C THR A 113 -2.68 10.34 15.05
N ASP A 114 -2.63 11.37 15.89
CA ASP A 114 -3.35 12.64 15.66
C ASP A 114 -3.04 13.23 14.28
N ASN A 115 -1.77 13.19 13.85
CA ASN A 115 -1.38 13.63 12.50
C ASN A 115 -2.07 12.82 11.40
N GLN A 116 -2.19 11.51 11.57
CA GLN A 116 -2.85 10.65 10.60
C GLN A 116 -4.36 10.89 10.54
N VAL A 117 -5.00 11.11 11.69
CA VAL A 117 -6.43 11.44 11.79
C VAL A 117 -6.71 12.83 11.22
N ASN A 118 -5.80 13.79 11.41
CA ASN A 118 -5.92 15.16 10.92
C ASN A 118 -5.49 15.34 9.46
N THR A 119 -4.96 14.30 8.80
CA THR A 119 -4.60 14.38 7.38
C THR A 119 -5.82 14.08 6.52
N MET A 120 -6.29 15.08 5.77
CA MET A 120 -7.39 14.92 4.80
C MET A 120 -6.99 14.02 3.62
N HIS A 121 -7.95 13.26 3.12
CA HIS A 121 -7.76 12.42 1.94
C HIS A 121 -7.65 13.31 0.67
N PRO A 122 -6.58 13.17 -0.13
CA PRO A 122 -6.27 14.11 -1.21
C PRO A 122 -7.33 14.14 -2.32
N GLY A 123 -8.04 13.03 -2.57
CA GLY A 123 -9.08 12.98 -3.61
C GLY A 123 -10.48 13.39 -3.17
N THR A 124 -10.77 13.46 -1.86
CA THR A 124 -12.13 13.72 -1.35
C THR A 124 -12.22 14.91 -0.42
N GLY A 125 -11.09 15.40 0.10
CA GLY A 125 -11.06 16.45 1.11
C GLY A 125 -11.63 16.03 2.47
N LEU A 126 -11.91 14.75 2.68
CA LEU A 126 -12.52 14.25 3.91
C LEU A 126 -11.46 13.71 4.88
N TYR A 127 -11.71 13.90 6.17
CA TYR A 127 -10.95 13.22 7.23
C TYR A 127 -11.26 11.71 7.24
N PRO A 128 -10.35 10.86 7.77
CA PRO A 128 -10.54 9.41 7.80
C PRO A 128 -11.87 8.96 8.44
N PHE A 129 -12.28 9.58 9.55
CA PHE A 129 -13.54 9.24 10.23
C PHE A 129 -14.78 9.61 9.40
N MET A 130 -14.73 10.72 8.67
CA MET A 130 -15.82 11.13 7.75
C MET A 130 -15.91 10.15 6.57
N LEU A 131 -14.78 9.78 5.99
CA LEU A 131 -14.72 8.83 4.88
C LEU A 131 -15.25 7.44 5.29
N ALA A 132 -15.01 7.04 6.55
CA ALA A 132 -15.57 5.82 7.13
C ALA A 132 -17.08 5.86 7.33
N ALA A 133 -17.64 7.03 7.66
CA ALA A 133 -19.07 7.21 7.78
C ALA A 133 -19.77 7.19 6.41
N VAL A 134 -19.15 7.72 5.36
CA VAL A 134 -19.70 7.72 3.99
C VAL A 134 -19.81 6.30 3.43
N GLY A 135 -18.82 5.43 3.69
CA GLY A 135 -18.87 4.02 3.27
C GLY A 135 -20.00 3.20 3.88
N ASN A 136 -20.65 3.69 4.94
CA ASN A 136 -21.83 3.06 5.55
C ASN A 136 -23.16 3.52 4.93
N LYS A 137 -23.16 4.44 3.95
CA LYS A 137 -24.38 5.00 3.35
C LYS A 137 -24.76 4.42 1.98
N SER A 138 -24.05 3.41 1.47
CA SER A 138 -24.37 2.80 0.16
C SER A 138 -25.53 1.77 0.17
N ASP A 139 -26.36 1.76 1.21
CA ASP A 139 -27.57 0.93 1.30
C ASP A 139 -28.85 1.77 1.47
N LEU A 140 -28.91 2.96 0.88
CA LEU A 140 -30.12 3.79 0.80
C LEU A 140 -30.53 3.98 -0.67
#